data_AF-A0A255ZZQ2-F1
#
_entry.id   AF-A0A255ZZQ2-F1
#
_cell.length_a   1.000
_cell.length_b   1.000
_cell.length_c   1.000
_cell.angle_alpha   90.00
_cell.angle_beta   90.00
_cell.angle_gamma   90.00
#
_symmetry.space_group_name_H-M   'P 1'
#
loop_
_entity.id
_entity.type
_entity.pdbx_description
1 polymer ?
#
loop_
_entity_poly.entity_id
_entity_poly.type
_entity_poly.pdbx_seq_one_letter_code
_entity_poly.pdbx_strand_id
1 'polypeptide(L)'
;MKNIIVYLCFVFSAATAQNLPVLSTTSLNNPFIDFEHWKKGNYAKDTGNTRDQYVGTWQYSQGNTVFQVRIFKQDQVLFDRVFNGQVEDYGYLDCVILKYRLVKNGVVIFDNLASTSYNTDES
;
A
#
# COMPACT_ATOMS: atom_id res chain seq x y z
N MET A 1 -21.80 41.63 -7.10
CA MET A 1 -21.70 40.51 -8.05
C MET A 1 -20.26 40.17 -8.48
N LYS A 2 -19.31 41.13 -8.46
CA LYS A 2 -17.91 40.90 -8.86
C LYS A 2 -17.12 39.95 -7.92
N ASN A 3 -17.51 39.88 -6.64
CA ASN A 3 -16.80 39.06 -5.64
C ASN A 3 -17.31 37.61 -5.56
N ILE A 4 -18.47 37.29 -6.13
CA ILE A 4 -19.05 35.92 -6.08
C ILE A 4 -18.31 34.97 -7.04
N ILE A 5 -17.83 35.49 -8.17
CA ILE A 5 -17.11 34.69 -9.18
C ILE A 5 -15.78 34.17 -8.62
N VAL A 6 -15.11 34.96 -7.76
CA VAL A 6 -13.82 34.58 -7.15
C VAL A 6 -13.98 33.41 -6.18
N TYR A 7 -15.06 33.38 -5.39
CA TYR A 7 -15.36 32.25 -4.50
C TYR A 7 -15.68 30.98 -5.29
N LEU A 8 -16.39 31.09 -6.42
CA LEU A 8 -16.76 29.94 -7.25
C LEU A 8 -15.53 29.24 -7.85
N CYS A 9 -14.50 29.99 -8.25
CA CYS A 9 -13.26 29.41 -8.80
C CYS A 9 -12.40 28.65 -7.76
N PHE A 10 -12.48 29.01 -6.47
CA PHE A 10 -11.72 28.33 -5.41
C PHE A 10 -12.28 26.94 -5.05
N VAL A 11 -13.57 26.70 -5.33
CA VAL A 11 -14.22 25.41 -5.05
C VAL A 11 -13.81 24.33 -6.09
N PHE A 12 -13.57 24.74 -7.34
CA PHE A 12 -13.20 23.80 -8.41
C PHE A 12 -11.75 23.31 -8.35
N SER A 13 -10.83 24.07 -7.76
CA SER A 13 -9.43 23.66 -7.61
C SER A 13 -9.20 22.61 -6.50
N ALA A 14 -10.20 22.35 -5.66
CA ALA A 14 -10.10 21.36 -4.58
C ALA A 14 -10.53 19.94 -5.00
N ALA A 15 -10.96 19.74 -6.26
CA ALA A 15 -11.55 18.49 -6.73
C ALA A 15 -10.52 17.43 -7.18
N THR A 16 -9.23 17.74 -7.21
CA THR A 16 -8.20 16.86 -7.77
C THR A 16 -7.28 16.30 -6.68
N ALA A 17 -7.81 15.38 -5.85
CA ALA A 17 -7.05 14.38 -5.07
C ALA A 17 -7.95 13.66 -4.04
N GLN A 18 -9.15 13.22 -4.43
CA GLN A 18 -9.94 12.38 -3.52
C GLN A 18 -9.47 10.94 -3.63
N ASN A 19 -8.97 10.37 -2.53
CA ASN A 19 -8.78 8.94 -2.41
C ASN A 19 -10.12 8.23 -2.67
N LEU A 20 -10.08 7.04 -3.27
CA LEU A 20 -11.29 6.24 -3.46
C LEU A 20 -11.92 5.94 -2.08
N PRO A 21 -13.26 6.03 -1.93
CA PRO A 21 -13.87 5.95 -0.61
C PRO A 21 -13.89 4.51 -0.09
N VAL A 22 -13.68 4.35 1.22
CA VAL A 22 -13.97 3.08 1.90
C VAL A 22 -15.48 2.95 2.08
N LEU A 23 -16.08 1.92 1.49
CA LEU A 23 -17.53 1.68 1.50
C LEU A 23 -17.95 0.69 2.59
N SER A 24 -17.08 -0.24 2.95
CA SER A 24 -17.28 -1.19 4.04
C SER A 24 -15.95 -1.59 4.67
N THR A 25 -15.99 -2.18 5.86
CA THR A 25 -14.80 -2.66 6.56
C THR A 25 -15.02 -4.06 7.09
N THR A 26 -14.04 -4.94 6.89
CA THR A 26 -14.01 -6.29 7.44
C THR A 26 -12.70 -6.53 8.17
N SER A 27 -12.67 -7.55 9.02
CA SER A 27 -11.44 -8.04 9.61
C SER A 27 -10.74 -9.02 8.68
N LEU A 28 -9.42 -8.94 8.58
CA LEU A 28 -8.59 -9.97 7.94
C LEU A 28 -8.63 -11.30 8.71
N ASN A 29 -9.10 -11.30 9.95
CA ASN A 29 -9.35 -12.51 10.74
C ASN A 29 -10.81 -12.97 10.66
N ASN A 30 -11.61 -12.39 9.76
CA ASN A 30 -13.01 -12.81 9.59
C ASN A 30 -13.05 -14.27 9.08
N PRO A 31 -13.62 -15.22 9.85
CA PRO A 31 -13.66 -16.63 9.47
C PRO A 31 -14.63 -16.90 8.32
N PHE A 32 -15.56 -15.98 8.05
CA PHE A 32 -16.40 -16.02 6.87
C PHE A 32 -15.54 -15.54 5.70
N ILE A 33 -15.03 -16.49 4.90
CA ILE A 33 -14.19 -16.21 3.75
C ILE A 33 -15.03 -15.49 2.69
N ASP A 34 -15.05 -14.16 2.75
CA ASP A 34 -15.45 -13.34 1.63
C ASP A 34 -14.23 -13.20 0.72
N PHE A 35 -14.16 -13.99 -0.36
CA PHE A 35 -13.08 -13.90 -1.35
C PHE A 35 -13.03 -12.53 -2.05
N GLU A 36 -14.05 -11.68 -1.87
CA GLU A 36 -14.15 -10.33 -2.44
C GLU A 36 -13.85 -9.20 -1.44
N HIS A 37 -13.31 -9.49 -0.25
CA HIS A 37 -13.02 -8.46 0.76
C HIS A 37 -12.05 -7.36 0.32
N TRP A 38 -11.36 -7.50 -0.81
CA TRP A 38 -10.44 -6.52 -1.37
C TRP A 38 -11.05 -5.73 -2.55
N LYS A 39 -12.36 -5.86 -2.78
CA LYS A 39 -13.09 -5.26 -3.89
C LYS A 39 -14.18 -4.29 -3.44
N LYS A 40 -14.75 -3.55 -4.40
CA LYS A 40 -15.94 -2.68 -4.25
C LYS A 40 -15.81 -1.71 -3.06
N GLY A 41 -14.62 -1.17 -2.86
CA GLY A 41 -14.30 -0.23 -1.79
C GLY A 41 -14.30 -0.83 -0.38
N ASN A 42 -14.28 -2.16 -0.24
CA ASN A 42 -14.12 -2.79 1.06
C ASN A 42 -12.69 -2.62 1.59
N TYR A 43 -12.57 -2.40 2.89
CA TYR A 43 -11.31 -2.33 3.61
C TYR A 43 -11.14 -3.53 4.53
N ALA A 44 -10.15 -4.38 4.25
CA ALA A 44 -9.78 -5.51 5.08
C ALA A 44 -8.69 -5.11 6.08
N LYS A 45 -9.07 -5.00 7.36
CA LYS A 45 -8.22 -4.49 8.44
C LYS A 45 -7.56 -5.60 9.27
N ASP A 46 -6.30 -5.43 9.66
CA ASP A 46 -5.56 -6.36 10.52
C ASP A 46 -5.94 -6.17 12.00
N THR A 47 -7.19 -6.47 12.34
CA THR A 47 -7.71 -6.18 13.69
C THR A 47 -7.09 -7.04 14.79
N GLY A 48 -6.45 -8.16 14.44
CA GLY A 48 -5.77 -9.02 15.41
C GLY A 48 -4.26 -8.82 15.47
N ASN A 49 -3.72 -7.79 14.81
CA ASN A 49 -2.29 -7.51 14.79
C ASN A 49 -1.42 -8.70 14.36
N THR A 50 -1.95 -9.59 13.53
CA THR A 50 -1.24 -10.82 13.14
C THR A 50 -0.03 -10.52 12.27
N ARG A 51 0.08 -9.30 11.73
CA ARG A 51 1.23 -8.83 10.95
C ARG A 51 2.39 -8.34 11.79
N ASP A 52 2.17 -7.96 13.05
CA ASP A 52 3.20 -7.37 13.92
C ASP A 52 4.39 -8.32 14.11
N GLN A 53 4.12 -9.63 14.12
CA GLN A 53 5.15 -10.67 14.28
C GLN A 53 6.22 -10.65 13.17
N TYR A 54 5.94 -10.06 12.01
CA TYR A 54 6.88 -10.00 10.89
C TYR A 54 7.70 -8.70 10.90
N VAL A 55 7.23 -7.66 11.60
CA VAL A 55 7.84 -6.33 11.60
C VAL A 55 9.23 -6.39 12.20
N GLY A 56 10.20 -5.81 11.49
CA GLY A 56 11.58 -5.81 11.95
C GLY A 56 12.57 -5.69 10.81
N THR A 57 13.85 -5.77 11.17
CA THR A 57 14.94 -5.91 10.20
C THR A 57 15.63 -7.23 10.44
N TRP A 58 15.67 -8.05 9.40
CA TRP A 58 16.22 -9.39 9.42
C TRP A 58 17.43 -9.43 8.49
N GLN A 59 18.43 -10.21 8.89
CA GLN A 59 19.62 -10.42 8.07
C GLN A 59 19.90 -11.91 7.96
N TYR A 60 20.14 -12.35 6.73
CA TYR A 60 20.66 -13.66 6.41
C TYR A 60 22.06 -13.49 5.81
N SER A 61 23.01 -14.26 6.32
CA SER A 61 24.39 -14.26 5.82
C SER A 61 24.85 -15.70 5.58
N GLN A 62 25.30 -15.97 4.36
CA GLN A 62 25.88 -17.28 4.00
C GLN A 62 26.99 -17.09 2.96
N GLY A 63 28.19 -17.58 3.30
CA GLY A 63 29.39 -17.37 2.49
C GLY A 63 29.63 -15.88 2.24
N ASN A 64 29.73 -15.50 0.97
CA ASN A 64 29.93 -14.11 0.54
C ASN A 64 28.63 -13.36 0.20
N THR A 65 27.47 -13.92 0.60
CA THR A 65 26.16 -13.31 0.35
C THR A 65 25.59 -12.77 1.66
N VAL A 66 25.12 -11.53 1.64
CA VAL A 66 24.36 -10.90 2.72
C VAL A 66 23.03 -10.41 2.15
N PHE A 67 21.93 -10.87 2.73
CA PHE A 67 20.57 -10.44 2.42
C PHE A 67 19.96 -9.80 3.65
N GLN A 68 19.60 -8.53 3.57
CA GLN A 68 18.94 -7.79 4.62
C GLN A 68 17.53 -7.43 4.16
N VAL A 69 16.53 -7.69 4.99
CA VAL A 69 15.13 -7.33 4.71
C VAL A 69 14.58 -6.51 5.87
N ARG A 70 13.92 -5.40 5.55
CA ARG A 70 13.15 -4.59 6.48
C ARG A 70 11.67 -4.78 6.16
N ILE A 71 10.93 -5.26 7.15
CA ILE A 71 9.49 -5.49 7.09
C ILE A 71 8.82 -4.47 8.00
N PHE A 72 7.80 -3.77 7.49
CA PHE A 72 7.01 -2.81 8.26
C PHE A 72 5.54 -2.90 7.87
N LYS A 73 4.64 -2.52 8.77
CA LYS A 73 3.21 -2.48 8.49
C LYS A 73 2.84 -1.23 7.70
N GLN A 74 1.85 -1.40 6.84
CA GLN A 74 1.19 -0.30 6.17
C GLN A 74 -0.31 -0.54 6.17
N ASP A 75 -1.02 0.45 6.69
CA ASP A 75 -2.46 0.41 6.80
C ASP A 75 -3.09 0.99 5.53
N GLN A 76 -4.30 0.52 5.20
CA GLN A 76 -5.09 1.02 4.06
C GLN A 76 -4.31 1.11 2.73
N VAL A 77 -3.57 0.06 2.37
CA VAL A 77 -2.96 -0.03 1.04
C VAL A 77 -4.07 -0.21 0.00
N LEU A 78 -4.10 0.67 -0.99
CA LEU A 78 -5.02 0.61 -2.13
C LEU A 78 -4.59 -0.51 -3.07
N PHE A 79 -5.55 -1.33 -3.46
CA PHE A 79 -5.47 -2.25 -4.58
C PHE A 79 -6.59 -1.87 -5.53
N ASP A 80 -6.24 -1.39 -6.71
CA ASP A 80 -7.21 -1.02 -7.74
C ASP A 80 -6.95 -1.76 -9.04
N ARG A 81 -8.01 -1.88 -9.83
CA ARG A 81 -7.95 -2.30 -11.22
C ARG A 81 -8.38 -1.13 -12.07
N VAL A 82 -7.48 -0.63 -12.90
CA VAL A 82 -7.75 0.47 -13.82
C VAL A 82 -7.86 -0.08 -15.23
N PHE A 83 -8.98 0.18 -15.90
CA PHE A 83 -9.19 -0.15 -17.31
C PHE A 83 -9.61 1.11 -18.07
N ASN A 84 -8.94 1.41 -19.18
CA ASN A 84 -9.17 2.63 -19.97
C ASN A 84 -9.13 3.94 -19.15
N GLY A 85 -8.26 4.01 -18.14
CA GLY A 85 -8.12 5.19 -17.27
C GLY A 85 -9.25 5.37 -16.25
N GLN A 86 -10.15 4.38 -16.11
CA GLN A 86 -11.19 4.36 -15.09
C GLN A 86 -10.95 3.20 -14.12
N VAL A 87 -11.19 3.45 -12.83
CA VAL A 87 -11.14 2.41 -11.80
C VAL A 87 -12.36 1.51 -11.97
N GLU A 88 -12.16 0.27 -12.39
CA GLU A 88 -13.20 -0.74 -12.56
C GLU A 88 -13.57 -1.37 -11.20
N ASP A 89 -12.55 -1.61 -10.37
CA ASP A 89 -12.69 -2.19 -9.05
C ASP A 89 -11.57 -1.68 -8.15
N TYR A 90 -11.81 -1.64 -6.85
CA TYR A 90 -10.80 -1.27 -5.86
C TYR A 90 -11.14 -1.77 -4.47
N GLY A 91 -10.13 -1.82 -3.62
CA GLY A 91 -10.31 -2.00 -2.18
C GLY A 91 -9.04 -1.67 -1.42
N TYR A 92 -9.13 -1.84 -0.11
CA TYR A 92 -8.06 -1.50 0.80
C TYR A 92 -7.72 -2.69 1.69
N LEU A 93 -6.46 -2.84 2.06
CA LEU A 93 -6.10 -3.77 3.12
C LEU A 93 -4.89 -3.32 3.92
N ASP A 94 -4.82 -3.76 5.17
CA ASP A 94 -3.59 -3.68 5.95
C ASP A 94 -2.64 -4.78 5.49
N CYS A 95 -1.39 -4.43 5.20
CA CYS A 95 -0.35 -5.39 4.80
C CYS A 95 0.98 -5.13 5.50
N VAL A 96 1.92 -6.01 5.21
CA VAL A 96 3.33 -5.77 5.45
C VAL A 96 4.00 -5.46 4.13
N ILE A 97 4.90 -4.48 4.16
CA ILE A 97 5.75 -4.14 3.02
C ILE A 97 7.17 -4.57 3.33
N LEU A 98 7.84 -5.13 2.31
CA LEU A 98 9.21 -5.60 2.39
C LEU A 98 10.11 -4.70 1.56
N LYS A 99 11.19 -4.24 2.17
CA LYS A 99 12.33 -3.60 1.50
C LYS A 99 13.56 -4.42 1.77
N TYR A 100 14.47 -4.52 0.82
CA TYR A 100 15.63 -5.38 0.94
C TYR A 100 16.88 -4.79 0.33
N ARG A 101 18.00 -5.33 0.80
CA ARG A 101 19.33 -5.12 0.26
C ARG A 101 19.99 -6.48 0.07
N LEU A 102 20.55 -6.69 -1.12
CA LEU A 102 21.30 -7.87 -1.48
C LEU A 102 22.75 -7.49 -1.81
N VAL A 103 23.69 -8.11 -1.11
CA VAL A 103 25.13 -7.95 -1.34
C VAL A 103 25.72 -9.32 -1.66
N LYS A 104 26.51 -9.43 -2.73
CA LYS A 104 27.19 -10.67 -3.13
C LYS A 104 28.65 -10.36 -3.45
N ASN A 105 29.58 -11.07 -2.81
CA ASN A 105 31.02 -10.84 -2.95
C ASN A 105 31.41 -9.38 -2.65
N GLY A 106 30.77 -8.76 -1.66
CA GLY A 106 30.98 -7.34 -1.31
C GLY A 106 30.34 -6.33 -2.27
N VAL A 107 29.73 -6.77 -3.37
CA VAL A 107 29.06 -5.89 -4.35
C VAL A 107 27.58 -5.81 -4.04
N VAL A 108 27.03 -4.59 -3.96
CA VAL A 108 25.58 -4.36 -3.84
C VAL A 108 24.91 -4.72 -5.17
N ILE A 109 24.03 -5.72 -5.15
CA ILE A 109 23.24 -6.15 -6.29
C ILE A 109 21.93 -5.34 -6.38
N PHE A 110 21.33 -5.07 -5.23
CA PHE A 110 20.10 -4.28 -5.11
C PHE A 110 20.02 -3.67 -3.71
N ASP A 111 19.44 -2.47 -3.61
CA ASP A 111 19.18 -1.81 -2.33
C ASP A 111 17.99 -0.86 -2.45
N ASN A 112 16.91 -1.15 -1.72
CA ASN A 112 15.80 -0.21 -1.53
C ASN A 112 15.45 0.02 -0.05
N LEU A 113 16.36 -0.30 0.89
CA LEU A 113 16.07 -0.22 2.33
C LEU A 113 15.67 1.19 2.79
N ALA A 114 16.23 2.22 2.16
CA ALA A 114 15.96 3.63 2.45
C ALA A 114 14.93 4.27 1.50
N SER A 115 14.44 3.54 0.50
CA SER A 115 13.48 4.10 -0.46
C SER A 115 12.21 4.57 0.27
N THR A 116 11.65 5.70 -0.14
CA THR A 116 10.34 6.18 0.31
C THR A 116 9.23 5.85 -0.69
N SER A 117 9.58 5.46 -1.91
CA SER A 117 8.63 5.07 -2.95
C SER A 117 8.33 3.57 -2.91
N TYR A 118 7.07 3.24 -3.21
CA TYR A 118 6.61 1.90 -3.50
C TYR A 118 6.59 1.78 -5.03
N ASN A 119 7.34 0.85 -5.60
CA ASN A 119 7.09 0.49 -7.00
C ASN A 119 5.80 -0.33 -6.99
N THR A 120 4.69 0.31 -7.32
CA THR A 120 3.41 -0.34 -7.63
C THR A 120 3.27 -0.61 -9.13
N ASP A 121 4.37 -0.52 -9.89
CA ASP A 121 4.38 -0.80 -11.33
C ASP A 121 4.29 -2.32 -11.60
N GLU A 122 3.12 -2.90 -11.30
CA GLU A 122 2.57 -4.05 -12.01
C GLU A 122 1.15 -3.67 -12.41
N SER A 123 1.05 -2.91 -13.51
CA SER A 123 -0.20 -2.69 -14.28
C SER A 123 -0.48 -3.87 -15.20
#